data_AF-A0A534TJQ3-F1
#
_entry.id   AF-A0A534TJQ3-F1
#
_cell.length_a   1.000
_cell.length_b   1.000
_cell.length_c   1.000
_cell.angle_alpha   90.00
_cell.angle_beta   90.00
_cell.angle_gamma   90.00
#
_symmetry.space_group_name_H-M   'P 1'
#
loop_
_entity.id
_entity.type
_entity.pdbx_description
1 polymer ?
#
loop_
_entity_poly.entity_id
_entity_poly.type
_entity_poly.pdbx_seq_one_letter_code
_entity_poly.pdbx_strand_id
1 'polypeptide(L)'
;MGLAASVDSPWEPPVNLGPLVNTTANESVPSLSRDGHWLFIKSTRPGGLGSVDIWASYRFDKHDDFGWQPSVNLGPGVNSAFSEQGASLLENDNDGRPLLYFGSDRPGGMGGSDIYVSEQMPDGSFGPAILVPQLSSPNNDQRPVPRFDGLELFLFSDRPGSLGATDIWVSTRESVHDSWSTPVNVGAPVNSEFNDAQAYLASDRRDPLLRIESSRRFWRLRPLRDDPNQNAGAVDRQKANVSRSAGITAAETKRAWAGRRGARGPRSAGRNVAAPAMGRR
;
A
#
# COMPACT_ATOMS: atom_id res chain seq x y z
N MET A 1 -4.87 -15.94 -0.87
CA MET A 1 -5.68 -14.81 -1.40
C MET A 1 -7.13 -15.27 -1.51
N GLY A 2 -8.11 -14.47 -1.09
CA GLY A 2 -9.52 -14.78 -1.35
C GLY A 2 -9.91 -14.12 -2.68
N LEU A 3 -10.61 -14.85 -3.55
CA LEU A 3 -11.13 -14.30 -4.80
C LEU A 3 -12.56 -13.78 -4.59
N ALA A 4 -12.96 -12.79 -5.36
CA ALA A 4 -14.35 -12.39 -5.44
C ALA A 4 -14.67 -12.16 -6.92
N ALA A 5 -15.65 -12.89 -7.46
CA ALA A 5 -16.04 -12.82 -8.87
C ALA A 5 -16.49 -11.40 -9.31
N SER A 6 -16.81 -10.55 -8.34
CA SER A 6 -17.01 -9.11 -8.51
C SER A 6 -16.77 -8.43 -7.16
N VAL A 7 -16.71 -7.09 -7.14
CA VAL A 7 -16.75 -6.31 -5.88
C VAL A 7 -17.98 -6.62 -5.02
N ASP A 8 -19.00 -7.26 -5.60
CA ASP A 8 -20.25 -7.64 -4.96
C ASP A 8 -20.30 -9.05 -4.41
N SER A 9 -19.40 -9.90 -4.85
CA SER A 9 -19.36 -11.29 -4.42
C SER A 9 -18.74 -11.39 -3.02
N PRO A 10 -19.24 -12.30 -2.16
CA PRO A 10 -18.51 -12.64 -0.95
C PRO A 10 -17.11 -13.10 -1.32
N TRP A 11 -16.15 -12.82 -0.45
CA TRP A 11 -14.82 -13.39 -0.59
C TRP A 11 -14.92 -14.92 -0.52
N GLU A 12 -14.30 -15.57 -1.50
CA GLU A 12 -14.10 -17.00 -1.50
C GLU A 12 -13.09 -17.39 -0.41
N PRO A 13 -13.08 -18.67 0.02
CA PRO A 13 -12.07 -19.17 0.93
C PRO A 13 -10.66 -18.82 0.43
N PRO A 14 -9.73 -18.45 1.33
CA PRO A 14 -8.39 -18.09 0.93
C PRO A 14 -7.70 -19.29 0.26
N VAL A 15 -7.20 -19.06 -0.95
CA VAL A 15 -6.41 -20.03 -1.71
C VAL A 15 -4.93 -19.76 -1.50
N ASN A 16 -4.15 -20.82 -1.34
CA ASN A 16 -2.69 -20.77 -1.32
C ASN A 16 -2.18 -20.35 -2.71
N LEU A 17 -1.28 -19.36 -2.78
CA LEU A 17 -0.71 -18.83 -4.04
C LEU A 17 0.31 -19.78 -4.72
N GLY A 18 0.43 -21.00 -4.23
CA GLY A 18 1.36 -22.00 -4.75
C GLY A 18 2.77 -21.89 -4.18
N PRO A 19 3.63 -22.87 -4.49
CA PRO A 19 4.97 -23.03 -3.90
C PRO A 19 5.98 -21.95 -4.32
N LEU A 20 5.66 -21.17 -5.36
CA LEU A 20 6.49 -20.05 -5.82
C LEU A 20 6.45 -18.86 -4.85
N VAL A 21 5.38 -18.80 -4.04
CA VAL A 21 5.15 -17.75 -3.04
C VAL A 21 5.04 -18.33 -1.63
N ASN A 22 4.15 -19.31 -1.38
CA ASN A 22 3.99 -19.94 -0.06
C ASN A 22 4.92 -21.14 0.05
N THR A 23 5.85 -21.08 0.99
CA THR A 23 6.80 -22.17 1.22
C THR A 23 6.46 -22.88 2.54
N THR A 24 7.36 -23.73 3.02
CA THR A 24 7.28 -24.28 4.39
C THR A 24 7.83 -23.32 5.45
N ALA A 25 8.44 -22.20 5.02
CA ALA A 25 8.92 -21.15 5.91
C ALA A 25 7.77 -20.23 6.36
N ASN A 26 8.08 -19.27 7.23
CA ASN A 26 7.09 -18.29 7.67
C ASN A 26 7.03 -17.12 6.69
N GLU A 27 6.00 -17.07 5.84
CA GLU A 27 5.66 -15.90 5.04
C GLU A 27 4.59 -15.03 5.70
N SER A 28 4.82 -13.72 5.77
CA SER A 28 3.82 -12.78 6.30
C SER A 28 3.99 -11.36 5.76
N VAL A 29 3.06 -10.48 6.16
CA VAL A 29 3.09 -9.03 5.85
C VAL A 29 3.20 -8.74 4.34
N PRO A 30 2.31 -9.30 3.50
CA PRO A 30 2.36 -9.09 2.06
C PRO A 30 2.06 -7.63 1.69
N SER A 31 2.68 -7.16 0.61
CA SER A 31 2.45 -5.85 0.02
C SER A 31 2.52 -5.92 -1.49
N LEU A 32 1.48 -5.46 -2.18
CA LEU A 32 1.49 -5.34 -3.64
C LEU A 32 1.94 -3.94 -4.07
N SER A 33 2.72 -3.86 -5.15
CA SER A 33 2.92 -2.60 -5.88
C SER A 33 1.58 -2.10 -6.43
N ARG A 34 1.49 -0.79 -6.68
CA ARG A 34 0.24 -0.16 -7.13
C ARG A 34 -0.22 -0.66 -8.50
N ASP A 35 0.72 -1.01 -9.36
CA ASP A 35 0.44 -1.59 -10.67
C ASP A 35 -0.03 -3.07 -10.59
N GLY A 36 0.14 -3.69 -9.42
CA GLY A 36 -0.29 -5.05 -9.12
C GLY A 36 0.66 -6.14 -9.62
N HIS A 37 1.84 -5.78 -10.12
CA HIS A 37 2.80 -6.73 -10.70
C HIS A 37 3.83 -7.27 -9.71
N TRP A 38 4.20 -6.51 -8.69
CA TRP A 38 5.13 -6.93 -7.65
C TRP A 38 4.41 -7.27 -6.36
N LEU A 39 4.82 -8.37 -5.74
CA LEU A 39 4.43 -8.79 -4.39
C LEU A 39 5.67 -8.88 -3.51
N PHE A 40 5.71 -8.07 -2.47
CA PHE A 40 6.74 -8.09 -1.43
C PHE A 40 6.22 -8.83 -0.20
N ILE A 41 7.03 -9.73 0.35
CA ILE A 41 6.68 -10.58 1.51
C ILE A 41 7.89 -10.65 2.43
N LYS A 42 7.67 -10.64 3.75
CA LYS A 42 8.72 -11.04 4.69
C LYS A 42 8.73 -12.55 4.84
N SER A 43 9.91 -13.19 4.74
CA SER A 43 10.04 -14.65 4.81
C SER A 43 11.29 -15.10 5.56
N THR A 44 11.17 -16.19 6.30
CA THR A 44 12.30 -16.91 6.93
C THR A 44 12.85 -18.03 6.03
N ARG A 45 12.56 -18.02 4.72
CA ARG A 45 12.99 -19.08 3.81
C ARG A 45 14.51 -19.12 3.66
N PRO A 46 15.10 -20.31 3.37
CA PRO A 46 16.53 -20.41 3.08
C PRO A 46 16.97 -19.53 1.91
N GLY A 47 18.22 -19.06 1.95
CA GLY A 47 18.79 -18.17 0.94
C GLY A 47 18.68 -16.67 1.25
N GLY A 48 18.23 -16.32 2.47
CA GLY A 48 18.29 -14.97 3.00
C GLY A 48 19.65 -14.58 3.60
N LEU A 49 19.76 -13.32 4.01
CA LEU A 49 20.91 -12.71 4.68
C LEU A 49 20.77 -12.71 6.20
N GLY A 50 19.53 -12.68 6.72
CA GLY A 50 19.23 -12.57 8.14
C GLY A 50 18.18 -13.55 8.64
N SER A 51 17.55 -13.19 9.77
CA SER A 51 16.50 -14.01 10.40
C SER A 51 15.19 -13.98 9.61
N VAL A 52 14.81 -12.80 9.13
CA VAL A 52 13.61 -12.52 8.35
C VAL A 52 14.00 -11.50 7.29
N ASP A 53 13.81 -11.87 6.03
CA ASP A 53 14.19 -11.04 4.88
C ASP A 53 12.96 -10.60 4.09
N ILE A 54 13.11 -9.53 3.30
CA ILE A 54 12.14 -9.15 2.27
C ILE A 54 12.45 -9.91 0.97
N TRP A 55 11.42 -10.57 0.46
CA TRP A 55 11.41 -11.27 -0.82
C TRP A 55 10.38 -10.64 -1.75
N ALA A 56 10.67 -10.64 -3.05
CA ALA A 56 9.77 -10.12 -4.08
C ALA A 56 9.43 -11.19 -5.11
N SER A 57 8.16 -11.27 -5.50
CA SER A 57 7.68 -12.07 -6.63
C SER A 57 7.01 -11.15 -7.64
N TYR A 58 7.21 -11.46 -8.92
CA TYR A 58 6.62 -10.71 -10.03
C TYR A 58 5.57 -11.56 -10.75
N ARG A 59 4.55 -10.93 -11.33
CA ARG A 59 3.63 -11.56 -12.29
C ARG A 59 3.45 -10.68 -13.52
N PHE A 60 3.35 -11.31 -14.69
CA PHE A 60 3.17 -10.60 -15.95
C PHE A 60 1.74 -10.10 -16.15
N ASP A 61 0.75 -10.95 -15.83
CA ASP A 61 -0.66 -10.58 -15.90
C ASP A 61 -1.18 -10.35 -14.48
N LYS A 62 -1.59 -9.12 -14.18
CA LYS A 62 -2.18 -8.76 -12.87
C LYS A 62 -3.54 -9.41 -12.62
N HIS A 63 -4.15 -10.01 -13.64
CA HIS A 63 -5.39 -10.77 -13.56
C HIS A 63 -5.16 -12.29 -13.53
N ASP A 64 -3.91 -12.75 -13.62
CA ASP A 64 -3.54 -14.12 -13.28
C ASP A 64 -3.11 -14.16 -11.80
N ASP A 65 -4.00 -14.68 -10.96
CA ASP A 65 -3.77 -14.75 -9.51
C ASP A 65 -2.72 -15.81 -9.11
N PHE A 66 -2.37 -16.72 -10.02
CA PHE A 66 -1.38 -17.77 -9.82
C PHE A 66 -0.13 -17.63 -10.71
N GLY A 67 -0.08 -16.60 -11.56
CA GLY A 67 1.03 -16.28 -12.47
C GLY A 67 2.28 -15.69 -11.81
N TRP A 68 2.45 -15.88 -10.50
CA TRP A 68 3.60 -15.41 -9.75
C TRP A 68 4.86 -16.18 -10.13
N GLN A 69 5.97 -15.47 -10.28
CA GLN A 69 7.30 -16.04 -10.48
C GLN A 69 7.93 -16.48 -9.15
N PRO A 70 8.96 -17.34 -9.17
CA PRO A 70 9.71 -17.67 -7.96
C PRO A 70 10.17 -16.40 -7.23
N SER A 71 9.92 -16.29 -5.93
CA SER A 71 10.32 -15.10 -5.20
C SER A 71 11.85 -14.99 -5.10
N VAL A 72 12.37 -13.77 -5.25
CA VAL A 72 13.79 -13.45 -5.15
C VAL A 72 14.08 -12.64 -3.90
N ASN A 73 15.24 -12.87 -3.28
CA ASN A 73 15.74 -12.05 -2.19
C ASN A 73 16.18 -10.69 -2.74
N LEU A 74 15.89 -9.58 -2.04
CA LEU A 74 16.20 -8.23 -2.53
C LEU A 74 17.66 -7.80 -2.32
N GLY A 75 18.50 -8.67 -1.77
CA GLY A 75 19.95 -8.45 -1.64
C GLY A 75 20.32 -7.41 -0.58
N PRO A 76 21.62 -7.08 -0.45
CA PRO A 76 22.16 -6.32 0.68
C PRO A 76 21.79 -4.83 0.68
N GLY A 77 21.22 -4.32 -0.41
CA GLY A 77 20.64 -2.98 -0.44
C GLY A 77 19.39 -2.84 0.43
N VAL A 78 18.65 -3.95 0.58
CA VAL A 78 17.44 -4.01 1.42
C VAL A 78 17.68 -4.89 2.63
N ASN A 79 18.07 -6.15 2.42
CA ASN A 79 18.20 -7.14 3.49
C ASN A 79 19.55 -7.04 4.22
N SER A 80 19.59 -7.51 5.47
CA SER A 80 20.80 -7.49 6.29
C SER A 80 20.91 -8.77 7.12
N ALA A 81 21.87 -8.84 8.05
CA ALA A 81 21.93 -9.94 9.02
C ALA A 81 20.82 -9.87 10.08
N PHE A 82 20.02 -8.80 10.07
CA PHE A 82 18.96 -8.50 11.02
C PHE A 82 17.59 -8.77 10.40
N SER A 83 16.51 -8.30 11.01
CA SER A 83 15.16 -8.50 10.54
C SER A 83 14.73 -7.36 9.62
N GLU A 84 14.13 -7.70 8.49
CA GLU A 84 13.47 -6.75 7.59
C GLU A 84 11.99 -7.10 7.40
N GLN A 85 11.12 -6.08 7.38
CA GLN A 85 9.68 -6.31 7.35
C GLN A 85 8.86 -5.15 6.81
N GLY A 86 7.63 -5.47 6.41
CA GLY A 86 6.60 -4.47 6.12
C GLY A 86 6.87 -3.61 4.90
N ALA A 87 7.57 -4.15 3.90
CA ALA A 87 7.97 -3.45 2.69
C ALA A 87 6.80 -2.81 1.93
N SER A 88 6.97 -1.59 1.45
CA SER A 88 6.03 -0.91 0.55
C SER A 88 6.79 -0.14 -0.52
N LEU A 89 6.40 -0.38 -1.77
CA LEU A 89 6.92 0.34 -2.91
C LEU A 89 6.13 1.63 -3.12
N LEU A 90 6.84 2.75 -3.22
CA LEU A 90 6.37 3.97 -3.84
C LEU A 90 6.97 4.03 -5.25
N GLU A 91 6.16 3.97 -6.30
CA GLU A 91 6.67 4.05 -7.67
C GLU A 91 7.32 5.41 -7.96
N ASN A 92 6.93 6.43 -7.19
CA ASN A 92 7.53 7.77 -7.18
C ASN A 92 7.37 8.52 -8.50
N ASP A 93 6.22 8.31 -9.18
CA ASP A 93 5.85 8.88 -10.49
C ASP A 93 6.04 10.40 -10.62
N ASN A 94 6.08 11.12 -9.49
CA ASN A 94 6.02 12.56 -9.46
C ASN A 94 7.35 13.26 -9.70
N ASP A 95 8.52 12.65 -9.48
CA ASP A 95 9.85 13.22 -9.83
C ASP A 95 11.06 12.36 -9.36
N GLY A 96 10.90 11.05 -9.12
CA GLY A 96 12.03 10.25 -8.62
C GLY A 96 12.03 8.79 -9.02
N ARG A 97 13.13 8.10 -8.66
CA ARG A 97 13.23 6.65 -8.80
C ARG A 97 12.29 5.96 -7.80
N PRO A 98 11.81 4.74 -8.09
CA PRO A 98 11.01 3.99 -7.14
C PRO A 98 11.71 3.85 -5.79
N LEU A 99 10.96 3.98 -4.71
CA LEU A 99 11.46 3.90 -3.33
C LEU A 99 10.78 2.73 -2.61
N LEU A 100 11.58 1.83 -2.05
CA LEU A 100 11.09 0.77 -1.17
C LEU A 100 11.29 1.22 0.28
N TYR A 101 10.18 1.50 0.96
CA TYR A 101 10.17 1.75 2.40
C TYR A 101 9.97 0.44 3.15
N PHE A 102 10.67 0.24 4.26
CA PHE A 102 10.54 -0.96 5.10
C PHE A 102 10.99 -0.70 6.54
N GLY A 103 10.63 -1.60 7.46
CA GLY A 103 11.11 -1.61 8.84
C GLY A 103 12.31 -2.54 9.02
N SER A 104 13.29 -2.16 9.83
CA SER A 104 14.42 -3.03 10.20
C SER A 104 14.99 -2.72 11.58
N ASP A 105 15.44 -3.74 12.31
CA ASP A 105 16.16 -3.66 13.59
C ASP A 105 17.70 -3.65 13.41
N ARG A 106 18.19 -3.30 12.22
CA ARG A 106 19.63 -3.20 11.95
C ARG A 106 20.31 -2.11 12.80
N PRO A 107 21.60 -2.31 13.18
CA PRO A 107 22.38 -1.30 13.88
C PRO A 107 22.46 0.03 13.11
N GLY A 108 22.52 1.13 13.86
CA GLY A 108 22.53 2.49 13.32
C GLY A 108 21.15 3.16 13.29
N GLY A 109 20.10 2.43 13.66
CA GLY A 109 18.75 2.95 13.91
C GLY A 109 18.60 3.70 15.24
N MET A 110 17.38 4.17 15.52
CA MET A 110 17.05 4.93 16.72
C MET A 110 16.61 4.03 17.88
N GLY A 111 16.22 2.79 17.62
CA GLY A 111 15.79 1.80 18.60
C GLY A 111 14.71 0.87 18.02
N GLY A 112 14.49 -0.28 18.64
CA GLY A 112 13.50 -1.25 18.15
C GLY A 112 13.70 -1.58 16.66
N SER A 113 12.59 -1.57 15.90
CA SER A 113 12.60 -1.55 14.44
C SER A 113 12.42 -0.11 13.95
N ASP A 114 13.26 0.33 13.03
CA ASP A 114 13.25 1.67 12.45
C ASP A 114 12.80 1.67 10.98
N ILE A 115 12.37 2.84 10.47
CA ILE A 115 11.98 2.99 9.07
C ILE A 115 13.20 3.31 8.20
N TYR A 116 13.43 2.47 7.21
CA TYR A 116 14.44 2.65 6.17
C TYR A 116 13.79 2.83 4.81
N VAL A 117 14.51 3.48 3.90
CA VAL A 117 14.18 3.57 2.49
C VAL A 117 15.37 3.12 1.65
N SER A 118 15.09 2.36 0.59
CA SER A 118 16.06 2.06 -0.45
C SER A 118 15.52 2.47 -1.81
N GLU A 119 16.37 3.09 -2.61
CA GLU A 119 16.03 3.54 -3.96
C GLU A 119 16.31 2.43 -4.97
N GLN A 120 15.38 2.20 -5.89
CA GLN A 120 15.58 1.25 -6.98
C GLN A 120 16.48 1.87 -8.05
N MET A 121 17.58 1.18 -8.35
CA MET A 121 18.57 1.56 -9.34
C MET A 121 18.09 1.19 -10.76
N PRO A 122 18.68 1.76 -11.83
CA PRO A 122 18.27 1.50 -13.20
C PRO A 122 18.36 0.03 -13.65
N ASP A 123 19.22 -0.77 -13.00
CA ASP A 123 19.36 -2.20 -13.24
C ASP A 123 18.31 -3.05 -12.49
N GLY A 124 17.39 -2.40 -11.77
CA GLY A 124 16.34 -3.02 -10.97
C GLY A 124 16.76 -3.43 -9.56
N SER A 125 18.05 -3.35 -9.24
CA SER A 125 18.55 -3.59 -7.88
C SER A 125 18.15 -2.46 -6.93
N PHE A 126 18.22 -2.71 -5.63
CA PHE A 126 17.99 -1.70 -4.62
C PHE A 126 19.33 -1.18 -4.08
N GLY A 127 19.45 0.14 -3.98
CA GLY A 127 20.60 0.81 -3.38
C GLY A 127 20.72 0.56 -1.87
N PRO A 128 21.70 1.18 -1.19
CA PRO A 128 21.85 1.01 0.25
C PRO A 128 20.59 1.50 0.99
N ALA A 129 20.20 0.78 2.04
CA ALA A 129 19.15 1.19 2.95
C ALA A 129 19.57 2.44 3.73
N ILE A 130 18.76 3.50 3.64
CA ILE A 130 18.99 4.77 4.33
C ILE A 130 17.92 4.93 5.42
N LEU A 131 18.35 5.18 6.66
CA LEU A 131 17.45 5.47 7.77
C LEU A 131 16.64 6.74 7.46
N VAL A 132 15.33 6.72 7.77
CA VAL A 132 14.45 7.89 7.68
C VAL A 132 14.18 8.41 9.10
N PRO A 133 15.07 9.24 9.67
CA PRO A 133 15.03 9.59 11.10
C PRO A 133 13.76 10.35 11.51
N GLN A 134 13.09 11.02 10.57
CA GLN A 134 11.84 11.72 10.85
C GLN A 134 10.66 10.77 11.07
N LEU A 135 10.72 9.56 10.52
CA LEU A 135 9.68 8.52 10.68
C LEU A 135 9.99 7.57 11.83
N SER A 136 11.28 7.41 12.15
CA SER A 136 11.80 6.56 13.21
C SER A 136 11.74 7.19 14.61
N SER A 137 11.96 6.36 15.63
CA SER A 137 11.96 6.72 17.04
C SER A 137 12.66 5.63 17.87
N PRO A 138 12.91 5.81 19.18
CA PRO A 138 13.47 4.76 20.04
C PRO A 138 12.58 3.51 20.25
N ASN A 139 11.46 3.46 19.54
CA ASN A 139 10.33 2.56 19.67
C ASN A 139 10.22 1.68 18.41
N ASN A 140 9.26 0.76 18.36
CA ASN A 140 9.04 -0.05 17.16
C ASN A 140 8.24 0.74 16.12
N ASP A 141 8.89 1.16 15.04
CA ASP A 141 8.27 1.78 13.87
C ASP A 141 8.27 0.81 12.69
N GLN A 142 7.08 0.44 12.24
CA GLN A 142 6.91 -0.69 11.33
C GLN A 142 5.84 -0.43 10.27
N ARG A 143 5.92 -1.21 9.18
CA ARG A 143 4.99 -1.17 8.03
C ARG A 143 4.76 0.27 7.52
N PRO A 144 5.79 0.93 6.97
CA PRO A 144 5.57 2.18 6.25
C PRO A 144 4.70 1.92 5.01
N VAL A 145 3.67 2.74 4.81
CA VAL A 145 2.75 2.67 3.68
C VAL A 145 2.63 4.08 3.08
N PRO A 146 3.51 4.43 2.13
CA PRO A 146 3.41 5.70 1.43
C PRO A 146 2.15 5.73 0.58
N ARG A 147 1.48 6.88 0.56
CA ARG A 147 0.46 7.21 -0.43
C ARG A 147 1.14 7.37 -1.79
N PHE A 148 0.40 7.07 -2.86
CA PHE A 148 0.94 7.03 -4.22
C PHE A 148 1.47 8.37 -4.75
N ASP A 149 1.06 9.50 -4.18
CA ASP A 149 1.62 10.82 -4.49
C ASP A 149 2.94 11.08 -3.77
N GLY A 150 3.29 10.21 -2.83
CA GLY A 150 4.48 10.29 -2.00
C GLY A 150 4.39 11.38 -0.92
N LEU A 151 3.23 11.99 -0.66
CA LEU A 151 3.12 13.16 0.25
C LEU A 151 2.54 12.83 1.63
N GLU A 152 2.06 11.61 1.79
CA GLU A 152 1.53 11.08 3.05
C GLU A 152 2.03 9.66 3.25
N LEU A 153 2.32 9.27 4.49
CA LEU A 153 2.78 7.94 4.85
C LEU A 153 2.15 7.51 6.15
N PHE A 154 1.63 6.29 6.17
CA PHE A 154 1.13 5.64 7.37
C PHE A 154 2.17 4.63 7.87
N LEU A 155 2.26 4.48 9.18
CA LEU A 155 3.04 3.44 9.83
C LEU A 155 2.31 3.02 11.11
N PHE A 156 2.70 1.90 11.72
CA PHE A 156 2.27 1.61 13.07
C PHE A 156 3.45 1.67 14.04
N SER A 157 3.15 2.08 15.28
CA SER A 157 4.18 2.33 16.28
C SER A 157 3.69 2.14 17.71
N ASP A 158 4.59 1.70 18.58
CA ASP A 158 4.41 1.68 20.05
C ASP A 158 4.96 2.94 20.75
N ARG A 159 5.22 4.02 19.99
CA ARG A 159 5.69 5.31 20.53
C ARG A 159 4.71 5.93 21.53
N PRO A 160 5.18 6.78 22.46
CA PRO A 160 4.31 7.49 23.41
C PRO A 160 3.18 8.26 22.73
N GLY A 161 1.96 8.10 23.24
CA GLY A 161 0.75 8.71 22.66
C GLY A 161 -0.14 7.73 21.89
N SER A 162 0.21 6.43 21.84
CA SER A 162 -0.70 5.36 21.42
C SER A 162 -1.84 5.14 22.42
N LEU A 163 -3.01 4.78 21.90
CA LEU A 163 -4.19 4.38 22.65
C LEU A 163 -4.10 2.91 23.10
N GLY A 164 -3.61 2.03 22.22
CA GLY A 164 -3.23 0.64 22.53
C GLY A 164 -1.71 0.44 22.64
N ALA A 165 -1.23 -0.82 22.58
CA ALA A 165 0.22 -1.08 22.62
C ALA A 165 0.91 -0.68 21.31
N THR A 166 0.21 -0.78 20.17
CA THR A 166 0.64 -0.20 18.89
C THR A 166 -0.54 0.47 18.22
N ASP A 167 -0.32 1.61 17.59
CA ASP A 167 -1.35 2.37 16.90
C ASP A 167 -0.90 2.74 15.48
N ILE A 168 -1.83 3.20 14.64
CA ILE A 168 -1.54 3.83 13.35
C ILE A 168 -1.17 5.30 13.55
N TRP A 169 -0.07 5.69 12.91
CA TRP A 169 0.48 7.05 12.87
C TRP A 169 0.58 7.53 11.42
N VAL A 170 0.45 8.83 11.21
CA VAL A 170 0.56 9.46 9.89
C VAL A 170 1.61 10.55 9.87
N SER A 171 2.40 10.57 8.80
CA SER A 171 3.34 11.64 8.48
C SER A 171 3.06 12.21 7.09
N THR A 172 3.36 13.48 6.90
CA THR A 172 3.19 14.22 5.65
C THR A 172 4.45 14.97 5.27
N ARG A 173 4.57 15.35 4.00
CA ARG A 173 5.58 16.28 3.49
C ARG A 173 4.99 17.12 2.35
N GLU A 174 5.60 18.26 2.05
CA GLU A 174 5.08 19.19 1.04
C GLU A 174 5.39 18.73 -0.39
N SER A 175 6.57 18.17 -0.62
CA SER A 175 6.99 17.52 -1.86
C SER A 175 7.72 16.20 -1.61
N VAL A 176 7.96 15.42 -2.67
CA VAL A 176 8.74 14.16 -2.57
C VAL A 176 10.22 14.36 -2.23
N HIS A 177 10.71 15.60 -2.28
CA HIS A 177 12.08 15.96 -1.91
C HIS A 177 12.19 16.54 -0.50
N ASP A 178 11.06 16.89 0.12
CA ASP A 178 11.04 17.41 1.48
C ASP A 178 11.16 16.29 2.51
N SER A 179 11.65 16.68 3.69
CA SER A 179 11.66 15.79 4.84
C SER A 179 10.24 15.47 5.30
N TRP A 180 10.05 14.24 5.74
CA TRP A 180 8.82 13.85 6.43
C TRP A 180 8.65 14.66 7.71
N SER A 181 7.42 15.03 8.02
CA SER A 181 7.06 15.52 9.36
C SER A 181 7.22 14.41 10.41
N THR A 182 7.29 14.77 11.70
CA THR A 182 7.15 13.78 12.77
C THR A 182 5.75 13.13 12.70
N PRO A 183 5.64 11.78 12.75
CA PRO A 183 4.36 11.10 12.72
C PRO A 183 3.46 11.51 13.88
N VAL A 184 2.18 11.66 13.60
CA VAL A 184 1.13 11.99 14.58
C VAL A 184 0.12 10.87 14.66
N ASN A 185 -0.31 10.53 15.89
CA ASN A 185 -1.29 9.49 16.13
C ASN A 185 -2.61 9.87 15.46
N VAL A 186 -3.17 8.98 14.64
CA VAL A 186 -4.40 9.25 13.89
C VAL A 186 -5.62 9.34 14.82
N GLY A 187 -5.56 8.68 15.98
CA GLY A 187 -6.59 8.69 17.00
C GLY A 187 -7.81 7.84 16.64
N ALA A 188 -8.78 7.83 17.55
CA ALA A 188 -10.07 7.22 17.30
C ALA A 188 -10.83 7.95 16.17
N PRO A 189 -11.69 7.24 15.40
CA PRO A 189 -12.03 5.82 15.51
C PRO A 189 -11.11 4.87 14.72
N VAL A 190 -10.03 5.39 14.14
CA VAL A 190 -9.07 4.61 13.34
C VAL A 190 -8.25 3.70 14.24
N ASN A 191 -7.70 4.28 15.32
CA ASN A 191 -7.10 3.55 16.43
C ASN A 191 -8.17 3.21 17.47
N SER A 192 -7.95 2.10 18.15
CA SER A 192 -8.74 1.56 19.25
C SER A 192 -7.89 1.49 20.52
N GLU A 193 -8.45 1.00 21.63
CA GLU A 193 -7.69 0.73 22.86
C GLU A 193 -6.85 -0.57 22.77
N PHE A 194 -6.92 -1.27 21.63
CA PHE A 194 -6.17 -2.49 21.34
C PHE A 194 -5.05 -2.20 20.32
N ASN A 195 -4.33 -3.24 19.91
CA ASN A 195 -3.28 -3.08 18.91
C ASN A 195 -3.88 -2.85 17.52
N ASP A 196 -3.58 -1.71 16.94
CA ASP A 196 -3.87 -1.37 15.55
C ASP A 196 -2.56 -1.33 14.75
N ALA A 197 -2.46 -2.24 13.78
CA ALA A 197 -1.23 -2.49 13.04
C ALA A 197 -1.51 -2.92 11.60
N GLN A 198 -0.42 -3.03 10.83
CA GLN A 198 -0.39 -3.60 9.48
C GLN A 198 -1.38 -2.92 8.51
N ALA A 199 -1.34 -1.59 8.49
CA ALA A 199 -2.08 -0.82 7.51
C ALA A 199 -1.75 -1.22 6.06
N TYR A 200 -2.73 -1.09 5.18
CA TYR A 200 -2.58 -1.22 3.73
C TYR A 200 -3.37 -0.14 3.00
N LEU A 201 -2.78 0.43 1.95
CA LEU A 201 -3.46 1.36 1.05
C LEU A 201 -3.85 0.64 -0.24
N ALA A 202 -5.15 0.45 -0.44
CA ALA A 202 -5.67 0.12 -1.76
C ALA A 202 -5.79 1.43 -2.55
N SER A 203 -5.09 1.53 -3.67
CA SER A 203 -5.12 2.74 -4.50
C SER A 203 -5.67 2.45 -5.90
N ASP A 204 -6.81 3.03 -6.21
CA ASP A 204 -6.92 3.75 -7.47
C ASP A 204 -6.68 5.24 -7.16
N ARG A 205 -6.15 5.98 -8.13
CA ARG A 205 -5.77 7.40 -7.95
C ARG A 205 -6.95 8.32 -7.59
N ARG A 206 -8.19 7.82 -7.51
CA ARG A 206 -9.41 8.63 -7.34
C ARG A 206 -10.07 8.45 -5.97
N ASP A 207 -9.99 7.28 -5.35
CA ASP A 207 -10.60 6.95 -4.05
C ASP A 207 -9.62 6.11 -3.20
N PRO A 208 -8.56 6.70 -2.61
CA PRO A 208 -7.64 5.96 -1.76
C PRO A 208 -8.32 5.42 -0.50
N LEU A 209 -8.18 4.10 -0.25
CA LEU A 209 -8.72 3.43 0.93
C LEU A 209 -7.59 2.91 1.83
N LEU A 210 -7.63 3.30 3.10
CA LEU A 210 -6.80 2.75 4.16
C LEU A 210 -7.53 1.59 4.83
N ARG A 211 -6.91 0.42 4.85
CA ARG A 211 -7.37 -0.76 5.59
C ARG A 211 -6.44 -1.04 6.76
N ILE A 212 -7.00 -1.37 7.92
CA ILE A 212 -6.26 -1.79 9.11
C ILE A 212 -6.60 -3.25 9.41
N GLU A 213 -5.60 -4.08 9.68
CA GLU A 213 -5.78 -5.53 9.80
C GLU A 213 -6.58 -5.93 11.04
N SER A 214 -6.30 -5.27 12.18
CA SER A 214 -6.97 -5.48 13.48
C SER A 214 -8.49 -5.27 13.41
N SER A 215 -8.93 -4.17 12.80
CA SER A 215 -10.35 -3.80 12.74
C SER A 215 -11.07 -4.36 11.51
N ARG A 216 -10.32 -4.79 10.48
CA ARG A 216 -10.84 -5.16 9.14
C ARG A 216 -11.74 -4.08 8.52
N ARG A 217 -11.61 -2.82 8.96
CA ARG A 217 -12.37 -1.67 8.46
C ARG A 217 -11.61 -0.93 7.37
N PHE A 218 -12.36 -0.24 6.52
CA PHE A 218 -11.84 0.67 5.52
C PHE A 218 -12.13 2.12 5.92
N TRP A 219 -11.13 2.97 5.72
CA TRP A 219 -11.20 4.41 5.90
C TRP A 219 -10.94 5.08 4.55
N ARG A 220 -11.79 6.02 4.16
CA ARG A 220 -11.55 6.84 2.98
C ARG A 220 -10.56 7.93 3.33
N LEU A 221 -9.46 7.98 2.59
CA LEU A 221 -8.58 9.13 2.65
C LEU A 221 -9.16 10.26 1.80
N ARG A 222 -8.72 11.49 2.08
CA ARG A 222 -9.09 12.64 1.25
C ARG A 222 -8.64 12.40 -0.20
N PRO A 223 -9.46 12.79 -1.19
CA PRO A 223 -9.02 12.83 -2.59
C PRO A 223 -7.77 13.71 -2.73
N LEU A 224 -6.95 13.41 -3.74
CA LEU A 224 -5.83 14.28 -4.11
C LEU A 224 -6.34 15.70 -4.35
N ARG A 225 -5.56 16.68 -3.89
CA ARG A 225 -5.85 18.09 -4.20
C ARG A 225 -5.43 18.37 -5.65
N ASP A 226 -6.30 19.03 -6.40
CA ASP A 226 -5.96 19.60 -7.72
C ASP A 226 -5.18 20.93 -7.58
N ASP A 227 -4.96 21.45 -6.36
CA ASP A 227 -4.35 22.77 -6.12
C ASP A 227 -3.37 22.76 -4.91
N PRO A 228 -2.07 23.07 -5.13
CA PRO A 228 -1.05 23.14 -4.08
C PRO A 228 -1.15 24.35 -3.15
N ASN A 229 -1.98 25.37 -3.41
CA ASN A 229 -1.89 26.66 -2.71
C ASN A 229 -2.83 26.90 -1.50
N GLN A 230 -3.50 25.87 -0.96
CA GLN A 230 -4.35 26.04 0.23
C GLN A 230 -3.67 25.55 1.52
N ASN A 231 -2.95 26.47 2.19
CA ASN A 231 -2.21 26.25 3.44
C ASN A 231 -3.01 26.70 4.68
N ALA A 232 -3.42 25.74 5.51
CA ALA A 232 -3.80 25.94 6.92
C ALA A 232 -3.05 24.91 7.79
N GLY A 233 -2.64 25.29 9.01
CA GLY A 233 -1.85 24.56 10.05
C GLY A 233 -1.39 23.10 9.84
N ALA A 234 -0.11 22.81 10.13
CA ALA A 234 0.54 21.51 9.87
C ALA A 234 -0.04 20.30 10.66
N VAL A 235 -0.32 20.45 11.96
CA VAL A 235 -0.81 19.34 12.81
C VAL A 235 -2.29 19.03 12.55
N ASP A 236 -3.11 20.07 12.37
CA ASP A 236 -4.51 19.91 12.00
C ASP A 236 -4.66 19.25 10.61
N ARG A 237 -3.70 19.47 9.69
CA ARG A 237 -3.66 18.76 8.38
C ARG A 237 -3.45 17.26 8.52
N GLN A 238 -2.48 16.82 9.33
CA GLN A 238 -2.14 15.39 9.49
C GLN A 238 -3.34 14.60 10.04
N LYS A 239 -4.00 15.10 11.08
CA LYS A 239 -5.18 14.43 11.67
C LYS A 239 -6.41 14.52 10.77
N ALA A 240 -6.60 15.64 10.07
CA ALA A 240 -7.80 15.86 9.27
C ALA A 240 -7.86 15.04 7.97
N ASN A 241 -6.75 14.44 7.53
CA ASN A 241 -6.68 13.64 6.32
C ASN A 241 -7.33 12.26 6.43
N VAL A 242 -7.48 11.73 7.65
CA VAL A 242 -8.19 10.46 7.92
C VAL A 242 -9.54 10.69 8.60
N SER A 243 -9.68 11.77 9.38
CA SER A 243 -10.80 11.98 10.32
C SER A 243 -12.16 12.39 9.73
N ARG A 244 -12.29 12.53 8.40
CA ARG A 244 -13.60 12.79 7.75
C ARG A 244 -14.29 11.55 7.19
N SER A 245 -13.72 10.36 7.33
CA SER A 245 -14.39 9.13 6.91
C SER A 245 -14.96 8.40 8.12
N ALA A 246 -16.29 8.26 8.19
CA ALA A 246 -16.90 7.23 9.03
C ALA A 246 -16.40 5.87 8.53
N GLY A 247 -16.16 4.89 9.41
CA GLY A 247 -15.74 3.55 8.98
C GLY A 247 -16.71 3.03 7.93
N ILE A 248 -16.23 2.80 6.71
CA ILE A 248 -17.07 2.49 5.57
C ILE A 248 -17.12 0.97 5.45
N THR A 249 -18.32 0.41 5.48
CA THR A 249 -18.51 -1.00 5.19
C THR A 249 -18.13 -1.28 3.74
N ALA A 250 -17.72 -2.51 3.42
CA ALA A 250 -17.50 -2.92 2.02
C ALA A 250 -18.73 -2.61 1.13
N ALA A 251 -19.94 -2.59 1.73
CA ALA A 251 -21.18 -2.22 1.07
C ALA A 251 -21.31 -0.73 0.71
N GLU A 252 -20.76 0.16 1.54
CA GLU A 252 -20.81 1.63 1.34
C GLU A 252 -19.70 2.12 0.41
N THR A 253 -18.57 1.40 0.33
CA THR A 253 -17.56 1.62 -0.71
C THR A 253 -18.18 1.51 -2.10
N LYS A 254 -19.04 0.50 -2.32
CA LYS A 254 -19.75 0.24 -3.59
C LYS A 254 -20.67 1.37 -4.04
N ARG A 255 -21.36 2.06 -3.12
CA ARG A 255 -22.33 3.13 -3.48
C ARG A 255 -21.66 4.38 -4.05
N ALA A 256 -20.49 4.76 -3.53
CA ALA A 256 -19.75 5.90 -4.09
C ALA A 256 -19.25 5.62 -5.52
N TRP A 257 -19.05 4.34 -5.86
CA TRP A 257 -18.64 3.88 -7.19
C TRP A 257 -19.81 3.74 -8.17
N ALA A 258 -20.99 3.33 -7.68
CA ALA A 258 -22.19 3.20 -8.51
C ALA A 258 -22.82 4.55 -8.92
N GLY A 259 -22.61 5.62 -8.15
CA GLY A 259 -23.18 6.96 -8.40
C GLY A 259 -22.69 7.70 -9.65
N ARG A 260 -21.76 7.14 -10.44
CA ARG A 260 -21.18 7.77 -11.64
C ARG A 260 -21.50 7.04 -12.95
N ARG A 261 -22.66 6.38 -13.05
CA ARG A 261 -23.23 5.96 -14.33
C ARG A 261 -24.67 6.48 -14.46
N GLY A 262 -24.82 7.72 -14.90
CA GLY A 262 -26.14 8.29 -15.11
C GLY A 262 -26.12 9.63 -15.83
N ALA A 263 -25.84 9.62 -17.15
CA ALA A 263 -26.39 10.60 -18.11
C ALA A 263 -26.03 10.22 -19.56
N ARG A 264 -26.67 9.18 -20.12
CA ARG A 264 -27.07 9.18 -21.55
C ARG A 264 -28.39 8.42 -21.65
N GLY A 265 -29.46 9.18 -21.86
CA GLY A 265 -30.79 8.64 -22.14
C GLY A 265 -30.87 7.99 -23.53
N PRO A 266 -31.90 7.19 -23.80
CA PRO A 266 -32.02 6.45 -25.05
C PRO A 266 -32.60 7.35 -26.14
N ARG A 267 -32.07 7.26 -27.37
CA ARG A 267 -32.78 7.73 -28.57
C ARG A 267 -32.87 6.61 -29.61
N SER A 268 -34.10 6.07 -29.64
CA SER A 268 -34.92 5.68 -30.80
C SER A 268 -34.32 4.86 -31.95
N ALA A 269 -34.97 3.71 -32.15
CA ALA A 269 -34.96 2.87 -33.34
C ALA A 269 -35.44 3.58 -34.62
N GLY A 270 -34.98 3.06 -35.76
CA GLY A 270 -35.79 2.97 -36.98
C GLY A 270 -35.10 3.43 -38.27
N ARG A 271 -34.62 2.47 -39.08
CA ARG A 271 -35.30 1.98 -40.31
C ARG A 271 -34.34 1.14 -41.18
N ASN A 272 -34.86 -0.01 -41.61
CA ASN A 272 -34.36 -0.81 -42.72
C ASN A 272 -34.27 0.01 -44.02
N VAL A 273 -33.45 -0.43 -44.98
CA VAL A 273 -33.88 -0.93 -46.31
C VAL A 273 -32.68 -1.31 -47.20
N ALA A 274 -32.73 -2.57 -47.68
CA ALA A 274 -32.30 -3.16 -48.96
C ALA A 274 -30.82 -3.17 -49.42
N ALA A 275 -30.35 -4.40 -49.65
CA ALA A 275 -29.45 -4.76 -50.75
C ALA A 275 -30.20 -4.77 -52.10
N PRO A 276 -29.47 -4.72 -53.22
CA PRO A 276 -29.65 -5.81 -54.19
C PRO A 276 -28.32 -6.35 -54.78
N ALA A 277 -28.47 -7.51 -55.41
CA ALA A 277 -27.44 -8.41 -55.91
C ALA A 277 -26.98 -8.14 -57.36
N MET A 278 -25.91 -8.88 -57.73
CA MET A 278 -25.47 -9.35 -59.06
C MET A 278 -24.69 -8.42 -60.00
N GLY A 279 -23.60 -8.96 -60.57
CA GLY A 279 -23.16 -8.61 -61.93
C GLY A 279 -21.68 -8.83 -62.29
N ARG A 280 -21.32 -10.08 -62.60
CA ARG A 280 -20.23 -10.58 -63.49
C ARG A 280 -19.22 -9.59 -64.11
N ARG A 281 -17.93 -9.92 -64.06
CA ARG A 281 -17.20 -10.77 -65.03
C ARG A 281 -15.91 -11.29 -64.42
#